data_AF-A0A699YET7-F1
#
_entry.id   AF-A0A699YET7-F1
#
_cell.length_a   1.000
_cell.length_b   1.000
_cell.length_c   1.000
_cell.angle_alpha   90.00
_cell.angle_beta   90.00
_cell.angle_gamma   90.00
#
_symmetry.space_group_name_H-M   'P 1'
#
loop_
_entity.id
_entity.type
_entity.pdbx_description
1 polymer ?
#
loop_
_entity_poly.entity_id
_entity_poly.type
_entity_poly.pdbx_seq_one_letter_code
_entity_poly.pdbx_strand_id
1 'polypeptide(L)'
;VELDTSAAKIQELVRALDGRKDEAIERTFKGAAKHFREVFQELVPGGRGELVMQKRHPGAAAAAADAGDDDGEDDARPVRDAHTGVLDKYSGVKVKVTFAAGGETMTLRQLSGGQKTLVALALIFAIQVG
;
A
#
# COMPACT_ATOMS: atom_id res chain seq x y z
N VAL A 1 21.93 -29.31 18.12
CA VAL A 1 20.61 -29.49 18.78
C VAL A 1 20.06 -28.19 19.35
N GLU A 2 20.78 -27.49 20.23
CA GLU A 2 20.31 -26.21 20.81
C GLU A 2 20.22 -25.07 19.76
N LEU A 3 21.17 -25.04 18.83
CA LEU A 3 21.18 -24.08 17.71
C LEU A 3 19.99 -24.28 16.74
N ASP A 4 19.68 -25.52 16.36
CA ASP A 4 18.52 -25.83 15.50
C ASP A 4 17.19 -25.48 16.17
N THR A 5 17.09 -25.73 17.48
CA THR A 5 15.91 -25.38 18.29
C THR A 5 15.71 -23.86 18.36
N SER A 6 16.81 -23.12 18.45
CA SER A 6 16.78 -21.65 18.51
C SER A 6 16.39 -21.05 17.16
N ALA A 7 16.93 -21.59 16.05
CA ALA A 7 16.57 -21.18 14.69
C ALA A 7 15.08 -21.43 14.39
N ALA A 8 14.54 -22.58 14.79
CA ALA A 8 13.12 -22.90 14.60
C ALA A 8 12.19 -21.91 15.33
N LYS A 9 12.52 -21.53 16.56
CA LYS A 9 11.75 -20.55 17.35
C LYS A 9 11.77 -19.15 16.72
N ILE A 10 12.91 -18.73 16.16
CA ILE A 10 13.02 -17.45 15.45
C ILE A 10 12.12 -17.47 14.21
N GLN A 11 12.13 -18.55 13.42
CA GLN A 11 11.27 -18.66 12.24
C GLN A 11 9.78 -18.64 12.60
N GLU A 12 9.38 -19.30 13.68
CA GLU A 12 8.00 -19.26 14.17
C GLU A 12 7.60 -17.84 14.59
N LEU A 13 8.47 -17.15 15.35
CA LEU A 13 8.25 -15.77 15.74
C LEU A 13 8.12 -14.83 14.54
N VAL A 14 8.97 -15.01 13.52
CA VAL A 14 8.90 -14.24 12.26
C VAL A 14 7.55 -14.44 11.59
N ARG A 15 7.10 -15.69 11.43
CA ARG A 15 5.78 -16.00 10.83
C ARG A 15 4.63 -15.37 11.62
N ALA A 16 4.68 -15.45 12.95
CA ALA A 16 3.67 -14.85 13.82
C ALA A 16 3.69 -13.31 13.76
N LEU A 17 4.87 -12.69 13.62
CA LEU A 17 5.00 -11.25 13.42
C LEU A 17 4.44 -10.82 12.07
N ASP A 18 4.73 -11.57 11.00
CA ASP A 18 4.23 -11.26 9.66
C ASP A 18 2.70 -11.36 9.58
N GLY A 19 2.09 -12.37 10.21
CA GLY A 19 0.64 -12.48 10.31
C GLY A 19 0.00 -11.30 11.06
N ARG A 20 0.59 -10.90 12.21
CA ARG A 20 0.12 -9.73 12.98
C ARG A 20 0.29 -8.42 12.21
N LYS A 21 1.39 -8.26 11.45
CA LYS A 21 1.62 -7.09 10.59
C LYS A 21 0.56 -7.00 9.51
N ASP A 22 0.26 -8.10 8.81
CA ASP A 22 -0.77 -8.14 7.77
C ASP A 22 -2.14 -7.71 8.30
N GLU A 23 -2.54 -8.26 9.45
CA GLU A 23 -3.82 -7.91 10.08
C GLU A 23 -3.86 -6.42 10.47
N ALA A 24 -2.78 -5.90 11.06
CA ALA A 24 -2.68 -4.50 11.43
C ALA A 24 -2.76 -3.58 10.21
N ILE A 25 -2.08 -3.91 9.11
CA ILE A 25 -2.12 -3.14 7.86
C ILE A 25 -3.52 -3.12 7.28
N GLU A 26 -4.19 -4.27 7.20
CA GLU A 26 -5.56 -4.33 6.69
C GLU A 26 -6.53 -3.52 7.55
N ARG A 27 -6.40 -3.62 8.88
CA ARG A 27 -7.24 -2.89 9.82
C ARG A 27 -7.06 -1.37 9.66
N THR A 28 -5.80 -0.91 9.65
CA THR A 28 -5.48 0.51 9.48
C THR A 28 -5.96 1.02 8.12
N PHE A 29 -5.78 0.25 7.05
CA PHE A 29 -6.27 0.63 5.73
C PHE A 29 -7.80 0.73 5.68
N LYS A 30 -8.52 -0.23 6.25
CA LYS A 30 -9.99 -0.20 6.32
C LYS A 30 -10.49 1.02 7.09
N GLY A 31 -9.81 1.38 8.18
CA GLY A 31 -10.07 2.61 8.93
C GLY A 31 -9.88 3.87 8.09
N ALA A 32 -8.68 4.03 7.50
CA ALA A 32 -8.36 5.16 6.65
C ALA A 32 -9.30 5.28 5.43
N ALA A 33 -9.67 4.17 4.80
CA ALA A 33 -10.58 4.14 3.65
C ALA A 33 -12.01 4.57 4.03
N LYS A 34 -12.47 4.19 5.24
CA LYS A 34 -13.76 4.63 5.77
C LYS A 34 -13.75 6.14 6.03
N HIS A 35 -12.79 6.64 6.80
CA HIS A 35 -12.70 8.06 7.12
C HIS A 35 -12.51 8.92 5.87
N PHE A 36 -11.73 8.45 4.89
CA PHE A 36 -11.55 9.14 3.62
C PHE A 36 -12.86 9.34 2.88
N ARG A 37 -13.73 8.32 2.86
CA ARG A 37 -15.06 8.45 2.24
C ARG A 37 -15.91 9.49 2.95
N GLU A 38 -15.92 9.46 4.28
CA GLU A 38 -16.72 10.36 5.12
C GLU A 38 -16.26 11.82 4.95
N VAL A 39 -14.97 12.07 5.14
CA VAL A 39 -14.35 13.40 4.96
C VAL A 39 -14.53 13.91 3.54
N PHE A 40 -14.31 13.08 2.52
CA PHE A 40 -14.45 13.52 1.13
C PHE A 40 -15.88 13.91 0.79
N GLN A 41 -16.88 13.18 1.31
CA GLN A 41 -18.29 13.49 1.10
C GLN A 41 -18.72 14.77 1.83
N GLU A 42 -18.10 15.09 2.97
CA GLU A 42 -18.30 16.36 3.68
C GLU A 42 -17.71 17.55 2.92
N LEU A 43 -16.51 17.38 2.35
CA LEU A 43 -15.83 18.43 1.56
C LEU A 43 -16.44 18.62 0.16
N VAL A 44 -16.98 17.55 -0.44
CA VAL A 44 -17.59 17.56 -1.78
C VAL A 44 -19.00 16.96 -1.71
N PRO A 45 -20.03 17.80 -1.52
CA PRO A 45 -21.41 17.33 -1.51
C PRO A 45 -21.78 16.60 -2.82
N GLY A 46 -22.26 15.37 -2.71
CA GLY A 46 -22.57 14.51 -3.87
C GLY A 46 -21.34 13.84 -4.51
N GLY A 47 -20.14 14.10 -3.99
CA GLY A 47 -18.92 13.39 -4.36
C GLY A 47 -18.75 12.06 -3.62
N ARG A 48 -17.87 11.21 -4.15
CA ARG A 48 -17.51 9.91 -3.56
C ARG A 48 -16.01 9.70 -3.65
N GLY A 49 -15.38 9.40 -2.51
CA GLY A 49 -13.98 9.02 -2.43
C GLY A 49 -13.80 7.54 -2.07
N GLU A 50 -12.84 6.88 -2.71
CA GLU A 50 -12.49 5.48 -2.44
C GLU A 50 -10.98 5.27 -2.46
N LEU A 51 -10.46 4.63 -1.40
CA LEU A 51 -9.10 4.10 -1.36
C LEU A 51 -9.13 2.61 -1.72
N VAL A 52 -8.24 2.19 -2.60
CA VAL A 52 -8.14 0.80 -3.09
C VAL A 52 -6.72 0.29 -2.88
N MET A 53 -6.56 -0.67 -1.96
CA MET A 53 -5.29 -1.34 -1.69
C MET A 53 -4.84 -2.12 -2.92
N GLN A 54 -3.60 -1.93 -3.34
CA GLN A 54 -2.99 -2.63 -4.47
C GLN A 54 -2.13 -3.77 -3.94
N LYS A 55 -2.38 -4.98 -4.44
CA LYS A 55 -1.56 -6.16 -4.16
C LYS A 55 -0.48 -6.28 -5.22
N ARG A 56 0.70 -6.73 -4.82
CA ARG A 56 1.80 -7.00 -5.76
C ARG A 56 1.51 -8.32 -6.46
N HIS A 57 1.48 -8.31 -7.79
CA HIS A 57 1.38 -9.57 -8.54
C HIS A 57 2.74 -10.28 -8.48
N PRO A 58 2.81 -11.57 -8.11
CA PRO A 58 4.08 -12.30 -8.00
C PRO A 58 4.88 -12.38 -9.31
N GLY A 59 4.26 -12.13 -10.47
CA GLY A 59 4.93 -12.09 -11.78
C GLY A 59 5.57 -10.74 -12.17
N ALA A 60 5.30 -9.65 -11.46
CA ALA A 60 5.84 -8.33 -11.79
C ALA A 60 7.29 -8.12 -11.32
N ALA A 61 7.74 -8.89 -10.31
CA ALA A 61 9.10 -8.84 -9.82
C ALA A 61 10.11 -9.52 -10.77
N ALA A 62 9.65 -10.41 -11.65
CA ALA A 62 10.50 -11.07 -12.64
C ALA A 62 10.77 -10.20 -13.89
N ALA A 63 9.85 -9.31 -14.26
CA ALA A 63 9.97 -8.47 -15.45
C ALA A 63 10.84 -7.20 -15.24
N ALA A 64 11.15 -6.83 -13.99
CA ALA A 64 12.02 -5.70 -13.68
C ALA A 64 13.51 -6.09 -13.63
N ALA A 65 13.84 -7.39 -13.74
CA ALA A 65 15.21 -7.89 -13.72
C ALA A 65 15.82 -8.07 -15.13
N ASP A 66 15.06 -7.82 -16.19
CA ASP A 66 15.46 -8.10 -17.59
C ASP A 66 15.68 -6.83 -18.44
N ALA A 67 15.76 -5.65 -17.80
CA ALA A 67 16.02 -4.39 -18.48
C ALA A 67 17.14 -3.61 -17.78
N GLY A 68 18.38 -4.05 -17.98
CA GLY A 68 19.58 -3.39 -17.50
C GLY A 68 20.82 -4.18 -17.89
N ASP A 69 21.25 -3.98 -19.13
CA ASP A 69 22.47 -4.52 -19.74
C ASP A 69 23.73 -3.95 -19.05
N ASP A 70 24.66 -4.87 -18.76
CA ASP A 70 26.12 -4.83 -18.56
C ASP A 70 26.86 -3.50 -18.27
N ASP A 71 27.49 -3.40 -17.10
CA ASP A 71 28.95 -3.22 -16.92
C ASP A 71 29.28 -2.75 -15.49
N GLY A 72 29.92 -3.63 -14.69
CA GLY A 72 30.53 -3.25 -13.42
C GLY A 72 30.44 -4.30 -12.33
N GLU A 73 31.51 -5.08 -12.20
CA GLU A 73 31.78 -6.00 -11.10
C GLU A 73 31.75 -5.27 -9.74
N ASP A 74 30.74 -5.54 -8.90
CA ASP A 74 30.90 -5.57 -7.45
C ASP A 74 29.86 -6.51 -6.82
N ASP A 75 30.37 -7.50 -6.10
CA ASP A 75 29.62 -8.57 -5.44
C ASP A 75 28.86 -8.00 -4.25
N ALA A 76 27.66 -7.51 -4.50
CA ALA A 76 26.66 -7.26 -3.48
C ALA A 76 25.29 -7.71 -3.99
N ARG A 77 25.13 -9.02 -4.20
CA ARG A 77 23.77 -9.61 -4.22
C ARG A 77 23.09 -9.12 -2.93
N PRO A 78 22.00 -8.34 -2.98
CA PRO A 78 21.31 -7.97 -1.76
C PRO A 78 20.85 -9.29 -1.16
N VAL A 79 21.39 -9.64 0.00
CA VAL A 79 20.83 -10.69 0.85
C VAL A 79 19.39 -10.25 1.05
N ARG A 80 18.46 -10.87 0.32
CA ARG A 80 17.04 -10.58 0.44
C ARG A 80 16.68 -11.04 1.84
N ASP A 81 16.71 -10.11 2.79
CA ASP A 81 16.29 -10.39 4.15
C ASP A 81 14.94 -11.07 4.08
N ALA A 82 14.83 -12.26 4.67
CA ALA A 82 13.58 -13.02 4.77
C ALA A 82 12.48 -12.28 5.58
N HIS A 83 12.70 -11.01 5.90
CA HIS A 83 11.80 -10.07 6.58
C HIS A 83 10.88 -9.28 5.64
N THR A 84 10.93 -9.47 4.32
CA THR A 84 10.11 -8.71 3.35
C THR A 84 8.71 -9.27 3.10
N GLY A 85 8.31 -10.37 3.73
CA GLY A 85 7.11 -11.13 3.38
C GLY A 85 5.80 -10.32 3.31
N VAL A 86 5.68 -9.23 4.08
CA VAL A 86 4.53 -8.30 4.05
C VAL A 86 4.67 -7.22 2.96
N LEU A 87 5.87 -6.68 2.76
CA LEU A 87 6.18 -5.70 1.71
C LEU A 87 6.04 -6.31 0.31
N ASP A 88 6.18 -7.63 0.20
CA ASP A 88 6.00 -8.37 -1.04
C ASP A 88 4.52 -8.57 -1.39
N LYS A 89 3.58 -8.46 -0.44
CA LYS A 89 2.14 -8.65 -0.70
C LYS A 89 1.46 -7.39 -1.24
N TYR A 90 1.89 -6.22 -0.79
CA TYR A 90 1.25 -4.94 -1.14
C TYR A 90 2.18 -4.08 -1.99
N SER A 91 1.63 -3.43 -3.01
CA SER A 91 2.38 -2.55 -3.91
C SER A 91 2.04 -1.06 -3.73
N GLY A 92 0.90 -0.75 -3.09
CA GLY A 92 0.54 0.62 -2.76
C GLY A 92 -0.96 0.82 -2.56
N VAL A 93 -1.41 2.07 -2.65
CA VAL A 93 -2.81 2.47 -2.55
C VAL A 93 -3.19 3.31 -3.77
N LYS A 94 -4.31 2.98 -4.41
CA LYS A 94 -4.91 3.78 -5.48
C LYS A 94 -6.09 4.56 -4.93
N VAL A 95 -6.19 5.83 -5.30
CA VAL A 95 -7.35 6.67 -4.95
C VAL A 95 -8.22 6.82 -6.19
N LYS A 96 -9.53 6.67 -5.98
CA LYS A 96 -10.58 6.91 -6.97
C LYS A 96 -11.57 7.91 -6.40
N VAL A 97 -11.96 8.90 -7.19
CA VAL A 97 -12.89 9.94 -6.76
C VAL A 97 -13.89 10.28 -7.84
N THR A 98 -15.10 10.63 -7.41
CA THR A 98 -16.14 11.23 -8.25
C THR A 98 -16.54 12.54 -7.57
N PHE A 99 -16.56 13.66 -8.30
CA PHE A 99 -16.85 14.98 -7.73
C PHE A 99 -18.32 15.42 -7.83
N ALA A 100 -19.14 14.72 -8.61
CA ALA A 100 -20.54 15.03 -8.81
C ALA A 100 -21.40 13.77 -8.71
N ALA A 101 -22.64 13.89 -8.25
CA ALA A 101 -23.56 12.76 -8.17
C ALA A 101 -23.80 12.18 -9.57
N GLY A 102 -23.43 10.91 -9.79
CA GLY A 102 -23.51 10.25 -11.09
C GLY A 102 -22.38 10.62 -12.08
N GLY A 103 -21.37 11.37 -11.64
CA GLY A 103 -20.20 11.70 -12.46
C GLY A 103 -19.26 10.50 -12.68
N GLU A 104 -18.31 10.68 -13.58
CA GLU A 104 -17.29 9.67 -13.85
C GLU A 104 -16.35 9.46 -12.64
N THR A 105 -15.97 8.21 -12.38
CA THR A 105 -14.91 7.89 -11.43
C THR A 105 -13.55 8.18 -12.04
N MET A 106 -12.82 9.12 -11.45
CA MET A 106 -11.51 9.56 -11.92
C MET A 106 -10.39 9.10 -10.99
N THR A 107 -9.21 8.90 -11.58
CA THR A 107 -7.95 8.68 -10.86
C THR A 107 -7.21 10.00 -10.63
N LEU A 108 -6.28 10.04 -9.67
CA LEU A 108 -5.50 11.27 -9.38
C LEU A 108 -4.87 11.91 -10.62
N ARG A 109 -4.44 11.11 -11.61
CA ARG A 109 -3.77 11.62 -12.81
C ARG A 109 -4.69 12.49 -13.67
N GLN A 110 -5.99 12.20 -13.66
CA GLN A 110 -7.02 12.88 -14.45
C GLN A 110 -7.52 14.18 -13.79
N LEU A 111 -7.15 14.45 -12.54
CA LEU A 111 -7.66 15.59 -11.78
C LEU A 111 -6.90 16.89 -12.07
N SER A 112 -7.62 18.01 -11.96
CA SER A 112 -7.02 19.36 -11.97
C SER A 112 -6.17 19.61 -10.72
N GLY A 113 -5.37 20.69 -10.73
CA GLY A 113 -4.53 21.06 -9.58
C GLY A 113 -5.33 21.27 -8.29
N GLY A 114 -6.41 22.06 -8.34
CA GLY A 114 -7.26 22.31 -7.18
C GLY A 114 -7.96 21.06 -6.66
N GLN A 115 -8.39 20.16 -7.56
CA GLN A 115 -8.98 18.88 -7.19
C GLN A 115 -7.98 17.97 -6.48
N LYS A 116 -6.73 17.91 -6.95
CA LYS A 116 -5.65 17.16 -6.29
C LYS A 116 -5.39 17.70 -4.88
N THR A 117 -5.36 19.02 -4.71
CA THR A 117 -5.21 19.65 -3.39
C THR A 117 -6.35 19.26 -2.46
N LEU A 118 -7.61 19.28 -2.92
CA LEU A 118 -8.75 18.86 -2.10
C LEU A 118 -8.65 17.38 -1.71
N VAL A 119 -8.31 16.50 -2.66
CA VAL A 119 -8.11 15.06 -2.38
C VAL A 119 -6.99 14.85 -1.36
N ALA A 120 -5.90 15.61 -1.44
CA ALA A 120 -4.81 15.56 -0.48
C ALA A 120 -5.25 15.98 0.93
N LEU A 121 -6.01 17.08 1.04
CA LEU A 121 -6.57 17.53 2.32
C LEU A 121 -7.52 16.49 2.92
N ALA A 122 -8.41 15.92 2.10
CA ALA A 122 -9.31 14.85 2.54
C ALA A 122 -8.53 13.62 3.07
N LEU A 123 -7.43 13.25 2.39
CA LEU A 123 -6.57 12.14 2.82
C LEU A 123 -5.84 12.44 4.14
N ILE A 124 -5.33 13.66 4.30
CA ILE A 124 -4.66 14.09 5.54
C ILE A 124 -5.64 14.00 6.72
N PHE A 125 -6.83 14.57 6.59
CA PHE A 125 -7.85 14.52 7.64
C PHE A 125 -8.33 13.09 7.93
N ALA A 126 -8.51 12.26 6.90
CA ALA A 126 -8.91 10.86 7.07
C ALA A 126 -7.93 10.04 7.92
N ILE A 127 -6.63 10.36 7.85
CA ILE A 127 -5.59 9.70 8.63
C ILE A 127 -5.50 10.31 10.04
N GLN A 128 -5.66 11.63 10.18
CA GLN A 128 -5.57 12.33 11.47
C GLN A 128 -6.77 12.08 12.40
N VAL A 129 -7.93 11.77 11.83
CA VAL A 129 -9.17 11.45 12.59
C VAL A 129 -9.18 10.00 13.09
N GLY A 130 -8.22 9.16 12.67
CA GLY A 130 -8.09 7.74 13.05
C GLY A 130 -7.18 7.46 14.23
#